data_AF-A0A537C0F0-F1
#
_entry.id   AF-A0A537C0F0-F1
#
_cell.length_a   1.000
_cell.length_b   1.000
_cell.length_c   1.000
_cell.angle_alpha   90.00
_cell.angle_beta   90.00
_cell.angle_gamma   90.00
#
_symmetry.space_group_name_H-M   'P 1'
#
loop_
_entity.id
_entity.type
_entity.pdbx_description
1 polymer ?
#
loop_
_entity_poly.entity_id
_entity_poly.type
_entity_poly.pdbx_seq_one_letter_code
_entity_poly.pdbx_strand_id
1 'polypeptide(L)'
;MAAPILERKQYKIGKYDIVAQPANGSMHMLRYTVMLEGRRLGALLSVPTESDCRFLEAPPAVPPLKIFSVTYRPGRPKKGVPRSGGAEPEHGPTIPWSIKGQRY
;
A
#
# COMPACT_ATOMS: atom_id res chain seq x y z
N MET A 1 -1.43 39.33 5.19
CA MET A 1 -0.41 38.67 6.05
C MET A 1 0.57 37.94 5.15
N ALA A 2 1.86 38.24 5.24
CA ALA A 2 2.89 37.52 4.48
C ALA A 2 3.18 36.18 5.14
N ALA A 3 3.26 35.11 4.35
CA ALA A 3 3.67 33.79 4.83
C ALA A 3 5.12 33.84 5.35
N PRO A 4 5.44 33.16 6.46
CA PRO A 4 6.83 33.01 6.87
C PRO A 4 7.61 32.28 5.78
N ILE A 5 8.69 32.89 5.30
CA ILE A 5 9.59 32.26 4.34
C ILE A 5 10.36 31.19 5.12
N LEU A 6 10.03 29.92 4.88
CA LEU A 6 10.79 28.82 5.44
C LEU A 6 12.15 28.76 4.77
N GLU A 7 13.21 29.08 5.52
CA GLU A 7 14.57 29.01 5.00
C GLU A 7 15.03 27.56 4.83
N ARG A 8 15.86 27.35 3.80
CA ARG A 8 16.59 26.09 3.61
C ARG A 8 17.50 25.87 4.82
N LYS A 9 17.39 24.71 5.46
CA LYS A 9 18.26 24.32 6.58
C LYS A 9 19.10 23.12 6.19
N GLN A 10 20.32 23.06 6.70
CA GLN A 10 21.21 21.92 6.56
C GLN A 10 21.71 21.50 7.92
N TYR A 11 21.73 20.19 8.16
CA TYR A 11 22.24 19.62 9.39
C TYR A 11 22.73 18.20 9.16
N LYS A 12 23.51 17.69 10.11
CA LYS A 12 24.07 16.34 10.09
C LYS A 12 23.36 15.45 11.10
N ILE A 13 23.10 14.20 10.73
CA ILE A 13 22.69 13.14 11.64
C ILE A 13 23.70 12.00 11.47
N GLY A 14 24.60 11.84 12.43
CA GLY A 14 25.68 10.86 12.36
C GLY A 14 26.50 11.02 11.06
N LYS A 15 26.49 9.98 10.21
CA LYS A 15 27.18 9.95 8.91
C LYS A 15 26.39 10.60 7.75
N TYR A 16 25.17 11.06 7.99
CA TYR A 16 24.27 11.56 6.95
C TYR A 16 24.19 13.08 6.94
N ASP A 17 24.17 13.65 5.73
CA ASP A 17 23.92 15.06 5.47
C ASP A 17 22.46 15.27 5.08
N ILE A 18 21.75 16.16 5.77
CA ILE A 18 20.33 16.40 5.54
C ILE A 18 20.12 17.82 5.06
N VAL A 19 19.39 17.94 3.94
CA VAL A 19 19.02 19.22 3.33
C VAL A 19 17.51 19.37 3.41
N ALA A 20 17.04 20.26 4.28
CA ALA A 20 15.64 20.63 4.41
C ALA A 20 15.31 21.79 3.47
N GLN A 21 14.41 21.57 2.53
CA GLN A 21 13.94 22.59 1.57
C GLN A 21 12.43 22.74 1.68
N PRO A 22 11.85 23.94 1.49
CA PRO A 22 10.41 24.11 1.38
C PRO A 22 9.81 23.16 0.34
N ALA A 23 8.74 22.46 0.70
CA ALA A 23 8.02 21.62 -0.25
C ALA A 23 7.16 22.49 -1.18
N ASN A 24 7.28 22.28 -2.49
CA ASN A 24 6.49 23.02 -3.47
C ASN A 24 4.98 22.85 -3.20
N GLY A 25 4.25 23.96 -3.14
CA GLY A 25 2.81 23.96 -2.87
C GLY A 25 2.42 23.86 -1.40
N SER A 26 3.39 23.80 -0.47
CA SER A 26 3.13 23.83 0.97
C SER A 26 3.80 25.04 1.63
N MET A 27 3.03 25.76 2.45
CA MET A 27 3.55 26.90 3.23
C MET A 27 4.35 26.48 4.47
N HIS A 28 4.14 25.25 4.96
CA HIS A 28 4.65 24.84 6.27
C HIS A 28 5.53 23.58 6.23
N MET A 29 5.48 22.81 5.14
CA MET A 29 6.21 21.56 5.06
C MET A 29 7.60 21.74 4.48
N LEU A 30 8.55 21.00 5.04
CA LEU A 30 9.91 20.87 4.56
C LEU A 30 10.11 19.47 3.98
N ARG A 31 10.73 19.40 2.82
CA ARG A 31 11.27 18.19 2.22
C ARG A 31 12.71 18.01 2.69
N TYR A 32 12.94 16.95 3.45
CA TYR A 32 14.24 16.58 3.98
C TYR A 32 14.91 15.58 3.03
N THR A 33 15.94 16.02 2.31
CA THR A 33 16.74 15.16 1.44
C THR A 33 17.91 14.59 2.23
N VAL A 34 18.01 13.25 2.27
CA VAL A 34 19.09 12.55 2.98
C VAL A 34 20.19 12.20 2.00
N MET A 35 21.41 12.61 2.33
CA MET A 35 22.62 12.42 1.55
C MET A 35 23.64 11.62 2.38
N LEU A 36 24.39 10.73 1.74
CA LEU A 36 25.51 10.00 2.32
C LEU A 36 26.71 10.17 1.40
N GLU A 37 27.80 10.78 1.90
CA GLU A 37 29.02 11.02 1.11
C GLU A 37 28.76 11.74 -0.23
N GLY A 38 27.81 12.69 -0.24
CA GLY A 38 27.40 13.41 -1.46
C GLY A 38 26.43 12.66 -2.38
N ARG A 39 26.12 11.38 -2.10
CA ARG A 39 25.10 10.61 -2.81
C ARG A 39 23.73 10.75 -2.15
N ARG A 40 22.71 11.06 -2.93
CA ARG A 40 21.33 11.09 -2.45
C ARG A 40 20.80 9.68 -2.17
N LEU A 41 20.37 9.43 -0.93
CA LEU A 41 19.71 8.17 -0.54
C LEU A 41 18.19 8.25 -0.74
N GLY A 42 17.58 9.34 -0.29
CA GLY A 42 16.12 9.45 -0.29
C GLY A 42 15.63 10.84 0.12
N ALA A 43 14.32 10.98 0.26
CA ALA A 43 13.70 12.19 0.79
C ALA A 43 12.49 11.86 1.65
N LEU A 44 12.30 12.62 2.73
CA LEU A 44 11.23 12.47 3.70
C LEU A 44 10.49 13.82 3.85
N LEU A 45 9.21 13.76 4.23
CA LEU A 45 8.40 14.96 4.54
C LEU A 45 8.34 15.27 6.05
N SER A 46 8.93 14.39 6.87
CA SER A 46 9.14 14.56 8.30
C SER A 46 10.62 14.70 8.59
N VAL A 47 10.95 15.25 9.78
CA VAL A 47 12.33 15.31 10.26
C VAL A 47 12.87 13.88 10.37
N PRO A 48 13.93 13.52 9.61
CA PRO A 48 14.49 12.18 9.64
C PRO A 48 15.18 11.89 10.98
N THR A 49 15.05 10.65 11.43
CA THR A 49 15.84 10.08 12.53
C THR A 49 17.02 9.26 11.99
N GLU A 50 17.93 8.84 12.86
CA GLU A 50 19.04 7.97 12.45
C GLU A 50 18.54 6.62 11.89
N SER A 51 17.48 6.06 12.48
CA SER A 51 16.85 4.83 11.99
C SER A 51 16.26 4.99 10.60
N ASP A 52 15.62 6.13 10.30
CA ASP A 52 15.07 6.40 8.96
C ASP A 52 16.19 6.46 7.92
N CYS A 53 17.33 7.06 8.27
CA CYS A 53 18.48 7.14 7.38
C CYS A 53 19.09 5.75 7.13
N ARG A 54 19.20 4.90 8.16
CA ARG A 54 19.64 3.50 8.00
C ARG A 54 18.68 2.68 7.13
N PHE A 55 17.37 2.92 7.26
CA PHE A 55 16.37 2.28 6.43
C PHE A 55 16.50 2.69 4.95
N LEU A 56 16.82 3.95 4.67
CA LEU A 56 17.07 4.43 3.30
C LEU A 56 18.38 3.89 2.71
N GLU A 57 19.40 3.66 3.54
CA GLU A 57 20.67 3.08 3.12
C GLU A 57 20.55 1.59 2.79
N ALA A 58 19.94 0.82 3.70
CA ALA A 58 19.79 -0.63 3.60
C ALA A 58 18.33 -1.02 3.86
N PRO A 59 17.44 -0.84 2.88
CA PRO A 59 16.03 -1.19 3.06
C PRO A 59 15.93 -2.70 3.30
N PRO A 60 15.12 -3.13 4.28
CA PRO A 60 14.93 -4.55 4.55
C PRO A 60 14.31 -5.25 3.34
N ALA A 61 14.66 -6.52 3.15
CA ALA A 61 14.09 -7.34 2.07
C ALA A 61 12.57 -7.44 2.27
N VAL A 62 11.82 -6.80 1.37
CA VAL A 62 10.36 -6.92 1.37
C VAL A 62 10.03 -8.32 0.87
N PRO A 63 9.24 -9.12 1.60
CA PRO A 63 8.80 -10.41 1.12
C PRO A 63 8.10 -10.24 -0.23
N PRO A 64 8.24 -11.20 -1.17
CA PRO A 64 7.60 -11.09 -2.46
C PRO A 64 6.12 -10.84 -2.26
N LEU A 65 5.59 -9.79 -2.91
CA LEU A 65 4.19 -9.46 -2.87
C LEU A 65 3.42 -10.69 -3.36
N LYS A 66 2.78 -11.40 -2.43
CA LYS A 66 1.90 -12.50 -2.74
C LYS A 66 0.71 -11.88 -3.46
N ILE A 67 0.79 -11.84 -4.80
CA ILE A 67 -0.31 -11.41 -5.66
C ILE A 67 -1.52 -12.12 -5.09
N PHE A 68 -2.50 -11.36 -4.59
CA PHE A 68 -3.67 -11.91 -3.95
C PHE A 68 -4.20 -13.00 -4.87
N SER A 69 -3.94 -14.26 -4.53
CA SER A 69 -4.60 -15.37 -5.20
C SER A 69 -6.03 -15.20 -4.75
N VAL A 70 -6.85 -14.64 -5.64
CA VAL A 70 -8.29 -14.79 -5.54
C VAL A 70 -8.48 -16.29 -5.70
N THR A 71 -8.37 -17.00 -4.58
CA THR A 71 -8.73 -18.40 -4.49
C THR A 71 -10.12 -18.46 -5.08
N TYR A 72 -10.21 -19.08 -6.25
CA TYR A 72 -11.47 -19.35 -6.90
C TYR A 72 -12.32 -20.07 -5.86
N ARG A 73 -13.26 -19.36 -5.24
CA ARG A 73 -14.21 -20.00 -4.34
C ARG A 73 -15.01 -20.95 -5.22
N PRO A 74 -15.00 -22.28 -4.93
CA PRO A 74 -15.82 -23.23 -5.66
C PRO A 74 -17.26 -22.70 -5.65
N GLY A 75 -17.78 -22.31 -6.82
CA GLY A 75 -19.12 -21.72 -6.97
C GLY A 75 -19.19 -20.31 -7.57
N ARG A 76 -18.09 -19.56 -7.73
CA ARG A 76 -18.13 -18.26 -8.45
C ARG A 76 -17.82 -18.47 -9.93
N PRO A 77 -18.76 -18.28 -10.87
CA PRO A 77 -18.47 -18.40 -12.30
C PRO A 77 -17.35 -17.45 -12.73
N LYS A 78 -16.39 -17.94 -13.52
CA LYS A 78 -15.32 -17.10 -14.07
C LYS A 78 -15.94 -16.00 -14.94
N LYS A 79 -15.40 -14.78 -14.85
CA LYS A 79 -15.85 -13.63 -15.64
C LYS A 79 -15.68 -13.97 -17.13
N GLY A 80 -16.78 -13.99 -17.89
CA GLY A 80 -16.81 -14.37 -19.31
C GLY A 80 -17.33 -15.78 -19.60
N VAL A 81 -17.62 -16.60 -18.59
CA VAL A 81 -18.31 -17.88 -18.81
C VAL A 81 -19.80 -17.60 -19.06
N PRO A 82 -20.38 -18.07 -20.19
CA PRO A 82 -21.82 -17.97 -20.39
C PRO A 82 -22.51 -18.68 -19.22
N ARG A 83 -23.45 -18.01 -18.54
CA ARG A 83 -24.35 -18.71 -17.61
C ARG A 83 -25.00 -19.82 -18.42
N SER A 84 -24.82 -21.07 -18.02
CA SER A 84 -25.57 -22.18 -18.61
C SER A 84 -27.05 -21.83 -18.45
N GLY A 85 -27.69 -21.49 -19.56
CA GLY A 85 -29.12 -21.30 -19.66
C GLY A 85 -29.82 -22.55 -19.15
N GLY A 86 -30.94 -22.34 -18.45
CA GLY A 86 -31.63 -23.35 -17.66
C GLY A 86 -31.82 -24.68 -18.39
N ALA A 87 -31.44 -25.74 -17.69
CA ALA A 87 -32.02 -27.07 -17.85
C ALA A 87 -32.74 -27.39 -16.54
N GLU A 88 -33.94 -27.94 -16.69
CA GLU A 88 -34.90 -28.44 -15.70
C GLU A 88 -34.31 -29.02 -14.39
N PRO A 89 -35.08 -28.97 -13.28
CA PRO A 89 -34.58 -29.32 -11.95
C PRO A 89 -34.58 -30.85 -11.78
N GLU A 90 -33.54 -31.53 -12.26
CA GLU A 90 -33.30 -32.91 -11.86
C GLU A 90 -32.69 -32.94 -10.45
N HIS A 91 -33.54 -33.33 -9.49
CA HIS A 91 -33.23 -33.87 -8.16
C HIS A 91 -31.92 -33.41 -7.52
N GLY A 92 -31.97 -32.27 -6.82
CA GLY A 92 -30.91 -31.87 -5.88
C GLY A 92 -30.73 -32.90 -4.74
N PRO A 93 -29.57 -32.90 -4.06
CA PRO A 93 -29.29 -33.84 -2.98
C PRO A 93 -30.32 -33.69 -1.85
N THR A 94 -30.95 -34.82 -1.46
CA THR A 94 -31.91 -34.89 -0.35
C THR A 94 -31.25 -34.44 0.94
N ILE A 95 -31.65 -33.27 1.45
CA ILE A 95 -31.23 -32.75 2.75
C ILE A 95 -32.11 -33.43 3.82
N PRO A 96 -31.55 -34.19 4.79
CA PRO A 96 -32.31 -35.10 5.65
C PRO A 96 -33.26 -34.41 6.66
N TRP A 97 -33.23 -33.09 6.77
CA TRP A 97 -34.08 -32.31 7.67
C TRP A 97 -35.11 -31.43 6.94
N SER A 98 -35.26 -31.58 5.62
CA SER A 98 -36.29 -30.86 4.86
C SER A 98 -37.67 -31.49 5.11
N ILE A 99 -38.58 -30.70 5.70
CA ILE A 99 -39.97 -31.11 5.93
C ILE A 99 -40.71 -31.12 4.59
N LYS A 100 -41.20 -32.29 4.22
CA LYS A 100 -41.90 -32.56 2.96
C LYS A 100 -43.17 -31.69 2.87
N GLY A 101 -43.17 -30.67 2.00
CA GLY A 101 -44.40 -30.00 1.55
C GLY A 101 -44.46 -28.47 1.58
N GLN A 102 -43.44 -27.74 2.01
CA GLN A 102 -43.47 -26.26 1.88
C GLN A 102 -42.92 -25.78 0.53
N ARG A 103 -43.83 -25.27 -0.30
CA ARG A 103 -43.54 -24.36 -1.42
C ARG A 103 -43.92 -22.94 -0.96
N TYR A 104 -43.03 -21.97 -1.17
CA TYR A 104 -43.38 -20.55 -1.32
C TYR A 104 -42.89 -20.13 -2.70
#